data_AF-A0A1Y1NL42-F1
#
_entry.id   AF-A0A1Y1NL42-F1
#
_cell.length_a   1.000
_cell.length_b   1.000
_cell.length_c   1.000
_cell.angle_alpha   90.00
_cell.angle_beta   90.00
_cell.angle_gamma   90.00
#
_symmetry.space_group_name_H-M   'P 1'
#
loop_
_entity.id
_entity.type
_entity.pdbx_description
1 polymer ?
#
loop_
_entity_poly.entity_id
_entity_poly.type
_entity_poly.pdbx_seq_one_letter_code
_entity_poly.pdbx_strand_id
1 'polypeptide(L)'
;MFVFFSGISNDLSETLEELGIVVRRTRIEHHVENGYSADSSDLSTKNVSHILKINLDVSAMLAYVSSITNGSCNRYKFTTPVLIQQAEWESRRPVKPILDAYFQGKNLYCCETARNSFINILNTVGGSNEKIRGQELLSKLIVLPDNATASDTEGTNANLICFSSVQFSSNKVLNVGGKIRERSLIIFKFGDRIQAVTVTSNDGFVRAAKQQGIYFVVFVHESRALTEQKESKAIKL
;
A
#
# COMPACT_ATOMS: atom_id res chain seq x y z
N MET A 1 31.90 1.45 -18.56
CA MET A 1 31.85 2.91 -18.29
C MET A 1 30.39 3.29 -18.22
N PHE A 2 29.93 3.80 -17.08
CA PHE A 2 28.52 4.17 -16.87
C PHE A 2 28.41 5.68 -16.65
N VAL A 3 27.42 6.28 -17.29
CA VAL A 3 27.15 7.73 -17.20
C VAL A 3 25.80 7.91 -16.53
N PHE A 4 25.80 8.51 -15.35
CA PHE A 4 24.59 8.78 -14.57
C PHE A 4 24.15 10.23 -14.81
N PHE A 5 23.05 10.41 -15.53
CA PHE A 5 22.61 11.73 -15.98
C PHE A 5 21.99 12.59 -14.86
N SER A 6 21.55 11.96 -13.78
CA SER A 6 20.87 12.61 -12.64
C SER A 6 21.72 12.68 -11.38
N GLY A 7 23.03 12.44 -11.48
CA GLY A 7 23.93 12.28 -10.33
C GLY A 7 23.78 10.92 -9.65
N ILE A 8 24.68 10.64 -8.71
CA ILE A 8 24.74 9.38 -7.96
C ILE A 8 25.09 9.69 -6.50
N SER A 9 24.55 8.91 -5.55
CA SER A 9 24.94 9.01 -4.14
C SER A 9 26.37 8.52 -3.94
N ASN A 10 27.06 9.04 -2.92
CA ASN A 10 28.44 8.65 -2.60
C ASN A 10 28.57 7.15 -2.34
N ASP A 11 27.70 6.58 -1.49
CA ASP A 11 27.75 5.16 -1.12
C ASP A 11 27.61 4.23 -2.34
N LEU A 12 26.73 4.60 -3.29
CA LEU A 12 26.54 3.83 -4.50
C LEU A 12 27.70 4.03 -5.48
N SER A 13 28.30 5.22 -5.53
CA SER A 13 29.53 5.48 -6.30
C SER A 13 30.68 4.61 -5.78
N GLU A 14 30.88 4.56 -4.46
CA GLU A 14 31.94 3.78 -3.82
C GLU A 14 31.77 2.28 -4.06
N THR A 15 30.54 1.76 -3.87
CA THR A 15 30.24 0.35 -4.16
C THR A 15 30.52 -0.02 -5.62
N LEU A 16 30.17 0.86 -6.56
CA LEU A 16 30.44 0.64 -7.98
C LEU A 16 31.94 0.70 -8.29
N GLU A 17 32.66 1.63 -7.66
CA GLU A 17 34.11 1.78 -7.81
C GLU A 17 34.85 0.56 -7.23
N GLU A 18 34.42 -0.01 -6.11
CA GLU A 18 34.93 -1.29 -5.56
C GLU A 18 34.73 -2.46 -6.52
N LEU A 19 33.67 -2.44 -7.32
CA LEU A 19 33.39 -3.43 -8.36
C LEU A 19 34.15 -3.13 -9.68
N GLY A 20 35.09 -2.18 -9.66
CA GLY A 20 35.90 -1.79 -10.82
C GLY A 20 35.17 -0.92 -11.84
N ILE A 21 34.00 -0.37 -11.48
CA ILE A 21 33.19 0.46 -12.37
C ILE A 21 33.55 1.94 -12.16
N VAL A 22 34.10 2.57 -13.20
CA VAL A 22 34.43 4.00 -13.18
C VAL A 22 33.17 4.85 -13.33
N VAL A 23 32.93 5.75 -12.36
CA VAL A 23 31.81 6.69 -12.30
C VAL A 23 32.30 8.13 -12.55
N ARG A 24 31.70 8.87 -13.49
CA ARG A 24 32.11 10.24 -13.88
C ARG A 24 30.90 11.22 -13.88
N ARG A 25 30.62 11.89 -12.74
CA ARG A 25 29.97 13.24 -12.56
C ARG A 25 29.33 13.40 -11.17
N THR A 26 28.86 14.62 -10.88
CA THR A 26 28.37 15.19 -9.61
C THR A 26 27.83 14.17 -8.63
N ARG A 27 28.70 13.84 -7.66
CA ARG A 27 28.36 13.16 -6.42
C ARG A 27 27.38 14.02 -5.65
N ILE A 28 26.23 13.47 -5.29
CA ILE A 28 25.23 14.20 -4.51
C ILE A 28 25.41 13.77 -3.06
N GLU A 29 25.76 14.74 -2.19
CA GLU A 29 25.74 14.56 -0.72
C GLU A 29 24.29 14.43 -0.26
N HIS A 30 23.73 13.24 -0.38
CA HIS A 30 22.66 12.82 0.49
C HIS A 30 23.31 12.10 1.68
N HIS A 31 23.22 12.69 2.88
CA HIS A 31 23.37 11.94 4.10
C HIS A 31 22.26 10.88 4.13
N VAL A 32 22.55 9.72 3.56
CA VAL A 32 21.73 8.52 3.71
C VAL A 32 22.27 7.84 4.97
N GLU A 33 21.57 8.01 6.08
CA GLU A 33 21.74 7.08 7.19
C GLU A 33 21.48 5.67 6.65
N ASN A 34 22.47 4.80 6.84
CA ASN A 34 22.48 3.41 6.38
C ASN A 34 21.21 2.67 6.84
N GLY A 35 20.25 2.64 5.92
CA GLY A 35 19.03 1.87 5.98
C GLY A 35 18.32 2.08 4.67
N TYR A 36 18.25 1.06 3.82
CA TYR A 36 17.24 1.00 2.77
C TYR A 36 15.84 0.85 3.43
N SER A 37 15.41 1.85 4.20
CA SER A 37 14.00 2.16 4.38
C SER A 37 13.65 3.08 3.23
N ALA A 38 13.21 2.50 2.10
CA ALA A 38 12.39 3.26 1.18
C ALA A 38 11.19 3.73 2.00
N ASP A 39 11.23 4.99 2.43
CA ASP A 39 10.20 5.55 3.27
C ASP A 39 8.88 5.45 2.49
N SER A 40 7.95 4.65 3.00
CA SER A 40 6.61 4.43 2.41
C SER A 40 5.90 5.75 2.09
N SER A 41 6.33 6.83 2.77
CA SER A 41 5.88 8.20 2.57
C SER A 41 6.12 8.74 1.14
N ASP A 42 7.19 8.36 0.45
CA ASP A 42 7.57 8.97 -0.84
C ASP A 42 6.70 8.51 -2.02
N LEU A 43 6.03 7.36 -1.88
CA LEU A 43 5.07 6.86 -2.87
C LEU A 43 3.66 7.40 -2.67
N SER A 44 3.36 7.94 -1.49
CA SER A 44 2.04 8.48 -1.19
C SER A 44 1.80 9.80 -1.94
N THR A 45 0.58 10.00 -2.44
CA THR A 45 0.20 11.25 -3.06
C THR A 45 0.10 12.34 -2.00
N LYS A 46 0.80 13.47 -2.21
CA LYS A 46 0.81 14.59 -1.26
C LYS A 46 -0.50 15.39 -1.34
N ASN A 47 -0.85 16.05 -0.23
CA ASN A 47 -1.99 16.97 -0.13
C ASN A 47 -3.37 16.33 -0.38
N VAL A 48 -3.55 15.04 -0.08
CA VAL A 48 -4.81 14.29 -0.28
C VAL A 48 -5.67 14.16 0.98
N SER A 49 -5.27 14.78 2.10
CA SER A 49 -5.95 14.63 3.40
C SER A 49 -7.39 15.15 3.41
N HIS A 50 -7.70 16.15 2.57
CA HIS A 50 -9.03 16.74 2.43
C HIS A 50 -10.00 15.85 1.62
N ILE A 51 -9.50 14.82 0.93
CA ILE A 51 -10.33 13.91 0.13
C ILE A 51 -11.08 12.98 1.08
N LEU A 52 -12.41 13.03 1.04
CA LEU A 52 -13.26 12.24 1.94
C LEU A 52 -13.52 10.81 1.43
N LYS A 53 -13.32 10.55 0.13
CA LYS A 53 -13.51 9.23 -0.47
C LYS A 53 -12.21 8.44 -0.41
N ILE A 54 -12.24 7.25 0.20
CA ILE A 54 -11.11 6.33 0.18
C ILE A 54 -11.52 4.98 -0.39
N ASN A 55 -10.64 4.38 -1.19
CA ASN A 55 -10.80 3.04 -1.74
C ASN A 55 -9.81 2.12 -1.01
N LEU A 56 -10.31 1.09 -0.33
CA LEU A 56 -9.44 0.13 0.36
C LEU A 56 -8.99 -0.98 -0.58
N ASP A 57 -7.68 -1.10 -0.80
CA ASP A 57 -7.08 -2.29 -1.39
C ASP A 57 -7.17 -3.48 -0.41
N VAL A 58 -7.05 -4.70 -0.96
CA VAL A 58 -7.00 -5.95 -0.18
C VAL A 58 -5.89 -5.88 0.86
N SER A 59 -4.73 -5.33 0.51
CA SER A 59 -3.60 -5.21 1.43
C SER A 59 -3.90 -4.32 2.65
N ALA A 60 -4.65 -3.24 2.46
CA ALA A 60 -5.09 -2.36 3.54
C ALA A 60 -6.10 -3.03 4.46
N MET A 61 -7.09 -3.73 3.88
CA MET A 61 -8.06 -4.49 4.66
C MET A 61 -7.37 -5.57 5.51
N LEU A 62 -6.41 -6.31 4.94
CA LEU A 62 -5.66 -7.35 5.68
C LEU A 62 -4.81 -6.75 6.82
N ALA A 63 -4.08 -5.68 6.55
CA ALA A 63 -3.28 -5.02 7.58
C ALA A 63 -4.16 -4.46 8.71
N TYR A 64 -5.32 -3.90 8.38
CA TYR A 64 -6.24 -3.33 9.37
C TYR A 64 -6.79 -4.37 10.35
N VAL A 65 -7.08 -5.59 9.87
CA VAL A 65 -7.70 -6.65 10.68
C VAL A 65 -6.70 -7.66 11.25
N SER A 66 -5.45 -7.64 10.81
CA SER A 66 -4.41 -8.56 11.24
C SER A 66 -4.25 -8.56 12.77
N SER A 67 -4.05 -9.74 13.36
CA SER A 67 -3.74 -9.81 14.78
C SER A 67 -2.46 -9.07 15.14
N ILE A 68 -1.46 -9.02 14.26
CA ILE A 68 -0.18 -8.33 14.55
C ILE A 68 -0.40 -6.83 14.81
N THR A 69 -1.27 -6.19 14.02
CA THR A 69 -1.61 -4.77 14.15
C THR A 69 -2.66 -4.49 15.23
N ASN A 70 -3.32 -5.55 15.71
CA ASN A 70 -4.29 -5.52 16.80
C ASN A 70 -3.69 -6.08 18.10
N GLY A 71 -2.41 -5.77 18.33
CA GLY A 71 -1.71 -5.99 19.60
C GLY A 71 -1.07 -7.36 19.80
N SER A 72 -1.12 -8.28 18.82
CA SER A 72 -0.41 -9.56 18.96
C SER A 72 1.11 -9.42 18.90
N CYS A 73 1.65 -8.37 18.27
CA CYS A 73 3.08 -8.07 18.30
C CYS A 73 3.66 -7.93 19.72
N ASN A 74 2.84 -7.45 20.68
CA ASN A 74 3.22 -7.29 22.08
C ASN A 74 2.97 -8.53 22.94
N ARG A 75 2.30 -9.55 22.38
CA ARG A 75 1.86 -10.76 23.12
C ARG A 75 2.60 -12.02 22.68
N TYR A 76 3.16 -12.01 21.47
CA TYR A 76 3.76 -13.19 20.87
C TYR A 76 5.10 -12.86 20.21
N LYS A 77 6.09 -13.71 20.46
CA LYS A 77 7.35 -13.78 19.72
C LYS A 77 7.23 -14.84 18.62
N PHE A 78 7.11 -14.37 17.39
CA PHE A 78 7.06 -15.24 16.22
C PHE A 78 8.41 -15.90 15.93
N THR A 79 8.39 -17.01 15.22
CA THR A 79 9.60 -17.80 14.85
C THR A 79 9.95 -17.71 13.38
N THR A 80 9.00 -17.31 12.52
CA THR A 80 9.23 -17.15 11.09
C THR A 80 9.92 -15.79 10.84
N PRO A 81 11.05 -15.74 10.11
CA PRO A 81 11.82 -14.49 9.91
C PRO A 81 10.99 -13.30 9.44
N VAL A 82 10.11 -13.51 8.45
CA VAL A 82 9.23 -12.45 7.93
C VAL A 82 8.25 -11.93 8.99
N LEU A 83 7.73 -12.80 9.86
CA LEU A 83 6.81 -12.40 10.92
C LEU A 83 7.51 -11.71 12.09
N ILE A 84 8.75 -12.11 12.39
CA ILE A 84 9.61 -11.41 13.35
C ILE A 84 9.82 -9.97 12.87
N GLN A 85 10.25 -9.82 11.61
CA GLN A 85 10.45 -8.51 11.01
C GLN A 85 9.17 -7.66 11.02
N GLN A 86 8.01 -8.23 10.69
CA GLN A 86 6.74 -7.50 10.76
C GLN A 86 6.34 -7.12 12.18
N ALA A 87 6.62 -7.95 13.20
CA ALA A 87 6.35 -7.63 14.59
C ALA A 87 7.25 -6.50 15.10
N GLU A 88 8.53 -6.50 14.71
CA GLU A 88 9.47 -5.40 15.00
C GLU A 88 9.03 -4.09 14.35
N TRP A 89 8.59 -4.15 13.07
CA TRP A 89 8.05 -2.99 12.38
C TRP A 89 6.79 -2.47 13.05
N GLU A 90 5.84 -3.35 13.41
CA GLU A 90 4.61 -2.94 14.09
C GLU A 90 4.88 -2.32 15.47
N SER A 91 5.87 -2.83 16.20
CA SER A 91 6.26 -2.27 17.51
C SER A 91 6.83 -0.86 17.39
N ARG A 92 7.54 -0.54 16.30
CA ARG A 92 8.14 0.77 16.06
C ARG A 92 7.19 1.74 15.35
N ARG A 93 6.36 1.22 14.44
CA ARG A 93 5.47 1.96 13.54
C ARG A 93 4.14 1.22 13.44
N PRO A 94 3.24 1.42 14.40
CA PRO A 94 1.98 0.69 14.45
C PRO A 94 1.06 1.16 13.32
N VAL A 95 0.66 0.22 12.45
CA VAL A 95 -0.11 0.53 11.24
C VAL A 95 -1.56 0.90 11.58
N LYS A 96 -2.15 0.22 12.57
CA LYS A 96 -3.57 0.41 12.89
C LYS A 96 -3.91 1.84 13.34
N PRO A 97 -3.18 2.48 14.27
CA PRO A 97 -3.42 3.88 14.63
C PRO A 97 -3.28 4.86 13.45
N ILE A 98 -2.33 4.60 12.53
CA ILE A 98 -2.15 5.41 11.32
C ILE A 98 -3.37 5.30 10.41
N LEU A 99 -3.88 4.08 10.19
CA LEU A 99 -5.08 3.85 9.39
C LEU A 99 -6.34 4.41 10.06
N ASP A 100 -6.50 4.22 11.38
CA ASP A 100 -7.63 4.77 12.13
C ASP A 100 -7.68 6.30 12.03
N ALA A 101 -6.54 6.98 12.19
CA ALA A 101 -6.44 8.43 12.03
C ALA A 101 -6.74 8.86 10.57
N TYR A 102 -6.26 8.11 9.57
CA TYR A 102 -6.53 8.43 8.18
C TYR A 102 -7.99 8.19 7.78
N PHE A 103 -8.66 7.18 8.34
CA PHE A 103 -10.05 6.84 8.01
C PHE A 103 -11.07 7.75 8.70
N GLN A 104 -10.67 8.46 9.75
CA GLN A 104 -11.56 9.31 10.51
C GLN A 104 -12.27 10.36 9.63
N GLY A 105 -13.61 10.34 9.66
CA GLY A 105 -14.45 11.28 8.90
C GLY A 105 -14.47 11.04 7.39
N LYS A 106 -13.96 9.91 6.90
CA LYS A 106 -13.94 9.53 5.49
C LYS A 106 -14.98 8.45 5.17
N ASN A 107 -15.43 8.42 3.93
CA ASN A 107 -16.28 7.38 3.37
C ASN A 107 -15.39 6.27 2.79
N LEU A 108 -15.55 5.06 3.33
CA LEU A 108 -14.72 3.91 2.98
C LEU A 108 -15.42 3.07 1.90
N TYR A 109 -14.78 2.97 0.74
CA TYR A 109 -15.27 2.20 -0.39
C TYR A 109 -14.35 1.00 -0.68
N CYS A 110 -14.92 -0.02 -1.31
CA CYS A 110 -14.14 -1.01 -2.04
C CYS A 110 -14.97 -1.59 -3.20
N CYS A 111 -14.29 -2.17 -4.19
CA CYS A 111 -14.97 -2.85 -5.28
C CYS A 111 -15.25 -4.32 -4.95
N GLU A 112 -16.15 -4.95 -5.70
CA GLU A 112 -16.49 -6.37 -5.55
C GLU A 112 -15.25 -7.27 -5.62
N THR A 113 -14.34 -7.01 -6.56
CA THR A 113 -13.08 -7.76 -6.68
C THR A 113 -12.22 -7.66 -5.40
N ALA A 114 -12.14 -6.47 -4.79
CA ALA A 114 -11.40 -6.26 -3.54
C ALA A 114 -12.07 -7.00 -2.38
N ARG A 115 -13.39 -6.82 -2.21
CA ARG A 115 -14.20 -7.49 -1.18
C ARG A 115 -14.06 -9.00 -1.26
N ASN A 116 -14.30 -9.58 -2.44
CA ASN A 116 -14.29 -11.03 -2.63
C ASN A 116 -12.88 -11.60 -2.39
N SER A 117 -11.84 -10.90 -2.85
CA SER A 117 -10.45 -11.29 -2.58
C SER A 117 -10.12 -11.26 -1.09
N PHE A 118 -10.55 -10.22 -0.37
CA PHE A 118 -10.34 -10.09 1.06
C PHE A 118 -11.04 -11.21 1.83
N ILE A 119 -12.32 -11.46 1.55
CA ILE A 119 -13.10 -12.55 2.17
C ILE A 119 -12.44 -13.91 1.91
N ASN A 120 -12.02 -14.18 0.68
CA ASN A 120 -11.37 -15.44 0.33
C ASN A 120 -10.08 -15.64 1.15
N ILE A 121 -9.21 -14.64 1.20
CA ILE A 121 -7.97 -14.72 1.99
C ILE A 121 -8.29 -14.93 3.47
N LEU A 122 -9.22 -14.14 4.01
CA LEU A 122 -9.60 -14.21 5.42
C LEU A 122 -10.18 -15.58 5.79
N ASN A 123 -10.97 -16.19 4.91
CA ASN A 123 -11.51 -17.53 5.10
C ASN A 123 -10.42 -18.61 5.04
N THR A 124 -9.45 -18.46 4.13
CA THR A 124 -8.36 -19.43 3.96
C THR A 124 -7.34 -19.38 5.09
N VAL A 125 -6.88 -18.20 5.50
CA VAL A 125 -5.72 -18.06 6.41
C VAL A 125 -5.99 -17.24 7.67
N GLY A 126 -7.14 -16.58 7.80
CA GLY A 126 -7.48 -15.78 8.98
C GLY A 126 -7.89 -16.62 10.19
N GLY A 127 -7.49 -16.20 11.38
CA GLY A 127 -8.01 -16.75 12.65
C GLY A 127 -9.39 -16.23 13.00
N SER A 128 -9.93 -16.65 14.15
CA SER A 128 -11.29 -16.29 14.56
C SER A 128 -11.45 -14.80 14.85
N ASN A 129 -10.48 -14.17 15.52
CA ASN A 129 -10.55 -12.75 15.84
C ASN A 129 -10.29 -11.86 14.61
N GLU A 130 -9.40 -12.28 13.71
CA GLU A 130 -9.19 -11.63 12.40
C GLU A 130 -10.47 -11.70 11.56
N LYS A 131 -11.18 -12.84 11.58
CA LYS A 131 -12.48 -12.99 10.92
C LYS A 131 -13.54 -12.06 11.51
N ILE A 132 -13.63 -11.97 12.83
CA ILE A 132 -14.55 -11.05 13.52
C ILE A 132 -14.25 -9.60 13.10
N ARG A 133 -13.00 -9.15 13.22
CA ARG A 133 -12.58 -7.81 12.79
C ARG A 133 -12.81 -7.57 11.29
N GLY A 134 -12.68 -8.60 10.47
CA GLY A 134 -13.02 -8.54 9.05
C GLY A 134 -14.48 -8.27 8.78
N GLN A 135 -15.39 -8.92 9.51
CA GLN A 135 -16.82 -8.63 9.41
C GLN A 135 -17.17 -7.23 9.91
N GLU A 136 -16.56 -6.80 11.02
CA GLU A 136 -16.71 -5.44 11.54
C GLU A 136 -16.23 -4.39 10.52
N LEU A 137 -15.09 -4.61 9.86
CA LEU A 137 -14.61 -3.73 8.79
C LEU A 137 -15.58 -3.72 7.62
N LEU A 138 -16.00 -4.90 7.12
CA LEU A 138 -16.94 -5.01 5.99
C LEU A 138 -18.27 -4.29 6.25
N SER A 139 -18.77 -4.29 7.49
CA SER A 139 -20.00 -3.57 7.85
C SER A 139 -19.89 -2.04 7.72
N LYS A 140 -18.67 -1.51 7.69
CA LYS A 140 -18.38 -0.07 7.52
C LYS A 140 -18.05 0.31 6.08
N LEU A 141 -17.86 -0.67 5.19
CA LEU A 141 -17.50 -0.42 3.79
C LEU A 141 -18.73 -0.27 2.90
N ILE A 142 -18.67 0.73 2.02
CA ILE A 142 -19.59 0.86 0.89
C ILE A 142 -19.00 0.08 -0.28
N VAL A 143 -19.58 -1.09 -0.57
CA VAL A 143 -19.12 -1.95 -1.66
C VAL A 143 -19.88 -1.58 -2.93
N LEU A 144 -19.15 -1.29 -3.99
CA LEU A 144 -19.72 -0.95 -5.29
C LEU A 144 -19.26 -1.94 -6.38
N PRO A 145 -20.02 -2.06 -7.48
CA PRO A 145 -19.58 -2.83 -8.64
C PRO A 145 -18.20 -2.41 -9.13
N ASP A 146 -17.44 -3.36 -9.67
CA ASP A 146 -16.09 -3.07 -10.21
C ASP A 146 -16.12 -1.98 -11.28
N ASN A 147 -17.25 -1.76 -11.97
CA ASN A 147 -17.38 -0.75 -13.01
C ASN A 147 -17.88 0.63 -12.53
N ALA A 148 -18.14 0.81 -11.24
CA ALA A 148 -18.68 2.05 -10.68
C ALA A 148 -17.77 3.28 -10.93
N THR A 149 -18.40 4.44 -10.86
CA THR A 149 -17.82 5.75 -11.16
C THR A 149 -18.18 6.76 -10.07
N ALA A 150 -17.67 7.99 -10.17
CA ALA A 150 -17.93 9.04 -9.20
C ALA A 150 -19.44 9.35 -9.02
N SER A 151 -20.30 9.08 -10.02
CA SER A 151 -21.75 9.26 -9.90
C SER A 151 -22.41 8.26 -8.94
N ASP A 152 -21.75 7.14 -8.66
CA ASP A 152 -22.25 6.08 -7.77
C ASP A 152 -21.84 6.33 -6.30
N THR A 153 -21.19 7.47 -6.01
CA THR A 153 -20.69 7.82 -4.67
C THR A 153 -21.38 9.06 -4.10
N GLU A 154 -21.48 9.12 -2.77
CA GLU A 154 -21.93 10.31 -2.06
C GLU A 154 -20.78 11.31 -1.86
N GLY A 155 -21.10 12.61 -1.95
CA GLY A 155 -20.15 13.71 -1.75
C GLY A 155 -19.77 14.44 -3.04
N THR A 156 -19.62 15.76 -2.95
CA THR A 156 -19.47 16.66 -4.09
C THR A 156 -18.18 16.40 -4.86
N ASN A 157 -18.29 16.37 -6.19
CA ASN A 157 -17.21 16.46 -7.18
C ASN A 157 -16.54 17.85 -7.14
N ALA A 158 -16.08 18.28 -5.97
CA ALA A 158 -15.37 19.54 -5.79
C ALA A 158 -13.97 19.38 -6.42
N ASN A 159 -13.90 19.59 -7.74
CA ASN A 159 -12.70 19.78 -8.57
C ASN A 159 -11.39 19.28 -7.95
N LEU A 160 -11.23 17.96 -7.83
CA LEU A 160 -9.95 17.39 -7.48
C LEU A 160 -9.11 17.24 -8.75
N ILE A 161 -8.35 18.31 -9.04
CA ILE A 161 -7.36 18.39 -10.13
C ILE A 161 -6.50 17.11 -10.16
N CYS A 162 -6.16 16.55 -9.00
CA CYS A 162 -5.35 15.34 -8.89
C CYS A 162 -5.97 14.07 -9.50
N PHE A 163 -7.30 14.00 -9.71
CA PHE A 163 -7.94 12.89 -10.46
C PHE A 163 -8.20 13.24 -11.92
N SER A 164 -8.32 14.53 -12.26
CA SER A 164 -8.49 14.97 -13.66
C SER A 164 -7.28 14.66 -14.54
N SER A 165 -6.11 14.40 -13.95
CA SER A 165 -4.86 14.05 -14.63
C SER A 165 -4.56 12.55 -14.68
N VAL A 166 -5.40 11.70 -14.09
CA VAL A 166 -5.13 10.25 -13.96
C VAL A 166 -5.80 9.44 -15.07
N GLN A 167 -6.64 10.09 -15.91
CA GLN A 167 -7.31 9.41 -17.01
C GLN A 167 -6.32 8.66 -17.90
N PHE A 168 -6.45 7.34 -17.84
CA PHE A 168 -6.11 6.44 -18.91
C PHE A 168 -6.88 6.91 -20.15
N SER A 169 -6.26 7.74 -20.97
CA SER A 169 -6.66 7.87 -22.36
C SER A 169 -6.64 6.46 -22.95
N SER A 170 -7.56 6.14 -23.86
CA SER A 170 -7.53 4.92 -24.68
C SER A 170 -6.16 4.61 -25.29
N ASN A 171 -5.25 5.59 -25.32
CA ASN A 171 -3.87 5.51 -25.81
C ASN A 171 -2.80 5.17 -24.75
N LYS A 172 -3.13 4.99 -23.45
CA LYS A 172 -2.13 4.76 -22.39
C LYS A 172 -2.44 3.49 -21.58
N VAL A 173 -2.20 2.33 -22.19
CA VAL A 173 -2.46 1.02 -21.59
C VAL A 173 -1.37 0.60 -20.62
N LEU A 174 -1.72 0.45 -19.33
CA LEU A 174 -0.88 -0.26 -18.37
C LEU A 174 -0.81 -1.72 -18.79
N ASN A 175 0.33 -2.14 -19.32
CA ASN A 175 0.51 -3.52 -19.76
C ASN A 175 0.62 -4.44 -18.55
N VAL A 176 -0.25 -5.45 -18.49
CA VAL A 176 -0.19 -6.52 -17.48
C VAL A 176 1.14 -7.26 -17.65
N GLY A 177 1.87 -7.48 -16.55
CA GLY A 177 3.21 -8.06 -16.54
C GLY A 177 3.65 -8.33 -15.10
N GLY A 178 4.82 -8.94 -14.86
CA GLY A 178 5.18 -9.58 -13.58
C GLY A 178 4.71 -8.91 -12.27
N LYS A 179 4.94 -7.59 -12.10
CA LYS A 179 4.54 -6.83 -10.90
C LYS A 179 3.14 -6.18 -10.99
N ILE A 180 2.54 -6.12 -12.18
CA ILE A 180 1.21 -5.57 -12.45
C ILE A 180 0.25 -6.74 -12.59
N ARG A 181 -0.44 -7.07 -11.49
CA ARG A 181 -1.46 -8.11 -11.47
C ARG A 181 -2.82 -7.52 -11.87
N GLU A 182 -3.60 -8.29 -12.61
CA GLU A 182 -4.95 -7.90 -13.07
C GLU A 182 -5.85 -7.45 -11.92
N ARG A 183 -5.84 -8.19 -10.80
CA ARG A 183 -6.59 -7.82 -9.59
C ARG A 183 -6.24 -6.43 -9.09
N SER A 184 -4.95 -6.12 -8.96
CA SER A 184 -4.51 -4.80 -8.50
C SER A 184 -4.91 -3.73 -9.50
N LEU A 185 -4.85 -4.02 -10.80
CA LEU A 185 -5.31 -3.08 -11.82
C LEU A 185 -6.79 -2.74 -11.68
N ILE A 186 -7.66 -3.73 -11.44
CA ILE A 186 -9.10 -3.52 -11.23
C ILE A 186 -9.34 -2.60 -10.02
N ILE A 187 -8.70 -2.91 -8.89
CA ILE A 187 -8.88 -2.17 -7.63
C ILE A 187 -8.43 -0.70 -7.75
N PHE A 188 -7.27 -0.46 -8.36
CA PHE A 188 -6.75 0.89 -8.53
C PHE A 188 -7.56 1.69 -9.57
N LYS A 189 -8.01 1.04 -10.66
CA LYS A 189 -8.92 1.67 -11.64
C LYS A 189 -10.28 2.01 -11.04
N PHE A 190 -10.77 1.20 -10.11
CA PHE A 190 -11.99 1.50 -9.38
C PHE A 190 -11.80 2.77 -8.55
N GLY A 191 -10.76 2.83 -7.70
CA GLY A 191 -10.45 4.01 -6.89
C GLY A 191 -10.32 5.30 -7.72
N ASP A 192 -9.66 5.21 -8.86
CA ASP A 192 -9.54 6.33 -9.80
C ASP A 192 -10.89 6.82 -10.35
N ARG A 193 -11.73 5.90 -10.84
CA ARG A 193 -13.04 6.24 -11.43
C ARG A 193 -14.02 6.83 -10.43
N ILE A 194 -13.97 6.39 -9.17
CA ILE A 194 -14.79 6.96 -8.10
C ILE A 194 -14.15 8.20 -7.46
N GLN A 195 -12.96 8.60 -7.93
CA GLN A 195 -12.17 9.73 -7.40
C GLN A 195 -11.88 9.59 -5.90
N ALA A 196 -11.42 8.41 -5.50
CA ALA A 196 -11.07 8.06 -4.13
C ALA A 196 -9.57 7.79 -3.99
N VAL A 197 -9.00 8.16 -2.84
CA VAL A 197 -7.60 7.82 -2.53
C VAL A 197 -7.51 6.32 -2.28
N THR A 198 -6.69 5.62 -3.06
CA THR A 198 -6.50 4.18 -2.87
C THR A 198 -5.49 3.92 -1.75
N VAL A 199 -5.95 3.29 -0.67
CA VAL A 199 -5.13 2.91 0.49
C VAL A 199 -4.57 1.52 0.24
N THR A 200 -3.23 1.37 0.25
CA THR A 200 -2.56 0.13 -0.18
C THR A 200 -1.18 -0.03 0.47
N SER A 201 -0.68 -1.27 0.56
CA SER A 201 0.73 -1.58 0.79
C SER A 201 1.41 -2.21 -0.44
N ASN A 202 0.81 -2.09 -1.62
CA ASN A 202 1.35 -2.67 -2.85
C ASN A 202 2.27 -1.69 -3.59
N ASP A 203 3.37 -1.34 -2.95
CA ASP A 203 4.37 -0.42 -3.48
C ASP A 203 4.92 -0.87 -4.85
N GLY A 204 5.00 -2.18 -5.06
CA GLY A 204 5.47 -2.78 -6.31
C GLY A 204 4.58 -2.39 -7.49
N PHE A 205 3.27 -2.45 -7.30
CA PHE A 205 2.29 -2.00 -8.29
C PHE A 205 2.37 -0.48 -8.50
N VAL A 206 2.39 0.31 -7.42
CA VAL A 206 2.45 1.78 -7.49
C VAL A 206 3.69 2.24 -8.26
N ARG A 207 4.87 1.67 -7.95
CA ARG A 207 6.12 1.97 -8.67
C ARG A 207 6.06 1.57 -10.13
N ALA A 208 5.55 0.38 -10.44
CA ALA A 208 5.44 -0.10 -11.82
C ALA A 208 4.49 0.78 -12.66
N ALA A 209 3.37 1.23 -12.08
CA ALA A 209 2.46 2.18 -12.72
C ALA A 209 3.16 3.52 -12.98
N LYS A 210 3.86 4.07 -11.98
CA LYS A 210 4.62 5.33 -12.09
C LYS A 210 5.67 5.27 -13.21
N GLN A 211 6.37 4.15 -13.34
CA GLN A 211 7.36 3.92 -14.42
C GLN A 211 6.73 3.92 -15.82
N GLN A 212 5.46 3.54 -15.95
CA GLN A 212 4.70 3.63 -17.20
C GLN A 212 3.99 5.00 -17.36
N GLY A 213 4.32 5.97 -16.50
CA GLY A 213 3.75 7.31 -16.50
C GLY A 213 2.31 7.39 -16.01
N ILE A 214 1.85 6.40 -15.23
CA ILE A 214 0.53 6.38 -14.61
C ILE A 214 0.68 6.66 -13.12
N TYR A 215 0.02 7.71 -12.64
CA TYR A 215 0.15 8.22 -11.28
C TYR A 215 -1.18 8.09 -10.55
N PHE A 216 -1.41 6.93 -9.93
CA PHE A 216 -2.60 6.75 -9.10
C PHE A 216 -2.54 7.65 -7.85
N VAL A 217 -3.70 8.12 -7.41
CA VAL A 217 -3.85 8.83 -6.12
C VAL A 217 -3.90 7.79 -5.00
N VAL A 218 -2.82 7.71 -4.22
CA VAL A 218 -2.61 6.62 -3.24
C VAL A 218 -2.18 7.13 -1.87
N PHE A 219 -2.58 6.39 -0.84
CA PHE A 219 -2.01 6.46 0.50
C PHE A 219 -1.35 5.12 0.79
N VAL A 220 -0.02 5.12 0.90
CA VAL A 220 0.77 3.90 1.03
C VAL A 220 1.12 3.65 2.50
N HIS A 221 0.82 2.45 2.98
CA HIS A 221 1.18 2.00 4.33
C HIS A 221 2.08 0.76 4.28
N GLU A 222 2.81 0.49 5.36
CA GLU A 222 3.62 -0.73 5.44
C GLU A 222 2.74 -1.98 5.49
N SER A 223 3.15 -3.05 4.79
CA SER A 223 2.41 -4.31 4.75
C SER A 223 2.47 -5.06 6.08
N ARG A 224 1.37 -5.74 6.43
CA ARG A 224 1.26 -6.64 7.60
C ARG A 224 0.44 -7.87 7.22
N ALA A 225 0.96 -9.06 7.50
CA ALA A 225 0.29 -10.32 7.22
C ALA A 225 -0.76 -10.64 8.29
N LEU A 226 -1.74 -11.49 7.96
CA LEU A 226 -2.57 -12.15 8.97
C LEU A 226 -1.71 -13.14 9.76
N THR A 227 -1.80 -13.11 11.09
CA THR A 227 -0.88 -13.86 11.97
C THR A 227 -1.58 -14.74 12.99
N GLU A 228 -2.89 -14.61 13.21
CA GLU A 228 -3.57 -15.28 14.33
C GLU A 228 -3.36 -16.81 14.32
N GLN A 229 -3.51 -17.47 13.17
CA GLN A 229 -3.28 -18.91 13.08
C GLN A 229 -1.82 -19.32 13.38
N LYS A 230 -0.87 -18.39 13.21
CA LYS A 230 0.56 -18.61 13.48
C LYS A 230 0.93 -18.39 14.94
N GLU A 231 0.08 -17.75 15.74
CA GLU A 231 0.28 -17.55 17.18
C GLU A 231 0.34 -18.88 17.95
N SER A 232 -0.35 -19.91 17.46
CA SER A 232 -0.30 -21.28 18.02
C SER A 232 1.11 -21.89 18.04
N LYS A 233 2.00 -21.43 17.15
CA LYS A 233 3.40 -21.86 17.04
C LYS A 233 4.39 -20.80 17.53
N ALA A 234 3.88 -19.68 18.05
CA ALA A 234 4.69 -18.59 18.58
C ALA A 234 4.91 -18.79 20.09
N ILE A 235 5.92 -18.09 20.63
CA ILE A 235 6.19 -18.08 22.07
C ILE A 235 5.38 -16.93 22.68
N LYS A 236 4.59 -17.20 23.71
CA LYS A 236 3.85 -16.15 24.44
C LYS A 236 4.84 -15.34 25.29
N LEU A 237 4.74 -14.01 25.22
CA LEU A 237 5.54 -13.06 26.00
C LEU A 237 5.01 -12.90 27.43
#